data_AF-A0A1Q6QIV7-F1
#
_entry.id   AF-A0A1Q6QIV7-F1
#
_cell.length_a   1.000
_cell.length_b   1.000
_cell.length_c   1.000
_cell.angle_alpha   90.00
_cell.angle_beta   90.00
_cell.angle_gamma   90.00
#
_symmetry.space_group_name_H-M   'P 1'
#
loop_
_entity.id
_entity.type
_entity.pdbx_description
1 polymer ?
#
loop_
_entity_poly.entity_id
_entity_poly.type
_entity_poly.pdbx_seq_one_letter_code
_entity_poly.pdbx_strand_id
1 'polypeptide(L)' 'MARTRTEEFNQIKYQNEFNKANYDRVEVNMPKGKKAVIKGVAKAAGQSVSEYINQAIDERMERES' A
#
# COMPACT_ATOMS: atom_id res chain seq x y z
N MET A 1 -8.03 30.99 -33.78
CA MET A 1 -8.40 30.09 -32.65
C MET A 1 -7.14 29.35 -32.24
N ALA A 2 -6.52 29.75 -31.12
CA ALA A 2 -5.30 29.11 -30.64
C ALA A 2 -5.64 27.67 -30.23
N ARG A 3 -4.92 26.69 -30.79
CA ARG A 3 -5.07 25.28 -30.42
C ARG A 3 -4.83 25.16 -28.93
N THR A 4 -5.83 24.69 -28.20
CA THR A 4 -5.69 24.27 -26.81
C THR A 4 -4.54 23.27 -26.75
N ARG A 5 -3.47 23.66 -26.04
CA ARG A 5 -2.34 22.78 -25.74
C ARG A 5 -2.93 21.64 -24.90
N THR A 6 -3.13 20.48 -25.50
CA THR A 6 -3.49 19.26 -24.78
C THR A 6 -2.43 19.10 -23.70
N GLU A 7 -2.82 19.21 -22.43
CA GLU A 7 -1.92 18.96 -21.32
C GLU A 7 -1.39 17.54 -21.50
N GLU A 8 -0.07 17.37 -21.64
CA GLU A 8 0.52 16.05 -21.71
C GLU A 8 0.14 15.29 -20.44
N PHE A 9 -0.44 14.10 -20.61
CA PHE A 9 -0.85 13.26 -19.50
C PHE A 9 0.33 13.01 -18.58
N ASN A 10 0.24 13.56 -17.36
CA ASN A 10 1.26 13.37 -16.34
C ASN A 10 0.91 12.15 -15.48
N GLN A 11 1.49 11.01 -15.86
CA GLN A 11 1.28 9.73 -15.19
C GLN A 11 1.64 9.76 -13.70
N ILE A 12 2.68 10.51 -13.30
CA ILE A 12 3.12 10.63 -11.91
C ILE A 12 2.06 11.36 -11.07
N LYS A 13 1.55 12.48 -11.60
CA LYS A 13 0.48 13.24 -10.93
C LYS A 13 -0.77 12.37 -10.75
N TYR A 14 -1.18 11.67 -11.79
CA TYR A 14 -2.32 10.76 -11.75
C TYR A 14 -2.16 9.66 -10.70
N GLN A 15 -1.01 8.98 -10.66
CA GLN A 15 -0.76 7.93 -9.66
C GLN A 15 -0.76 8.47 -8.22
N ASN A 16 -0.20 9.67 -8.01
CA ASN A 16 -0.19 10.29 -6.69
C ASN A 16 -1.61 10.66 -6.22
N GLU A 17 -2.43 11.24 -7.10
CA GLU A 17 -3.82 11.57 -6.79
C GLU A 17 -4.66 10.31 -6.54
N PHE A 18 -4.49 9.27 -7.36
CA PHE A 18 -5.14 7.99 -7.16
C PHE A 18 -4.75 7.35 -5.83
N ASN A 19 -3.45 7.30 -5.52
CA ASN A 19 -2.99 6.69 -4.27
C ASN A 19 -3.50 7.44 -3.04
N LYS A 20 -3.52 8.77 -3.10
CA LYS A 20 -4.04 9.62 -2.01
C LYS A 20 -5.54 9.43 -1.79
N ALA A 21 -6.31 9.18 -2.84
CA ALA A 21 -7.76 9.01 -2.75
C ALA A 21 -8.19 7.62 -2.27
N ASN A 22 -7.39 6.58 -2.54
CA ASN A 22 -7.80 5.19 -2.34
C ASN A 22 -7.08 4.47 -1.20
N TYR A 23 -5.95 4.98 -0.71
CA TYR A 23 -5.15 4.29 0.30
C TYR A 23 -4.79 5.20 1.47
N ASP A 24 -5.09 4.73 2.68
CA ASP A 24 -4.51 5.27 3.90
C ASP A 24 -3.08 4.74 4.06
N ARG A 25 -2.13 5.65 4.33
CA ARG A 25 -0.71 5.30 4.49
C ARG A 25 -0.32 5.38 5.96
N VAL A 26 0.06 4.24 6.53
CA VAL A 26 0.63 4.13 7.88
C VAL A 26 2.10 3.72 7.79
N GLU A 27 2.95 4.45 8.52
CA GLU A 27 4.34 4.04 8.75
C GLU A 27 4.41 3.13 9.98
N VAL A 28 4.92 1.91 9.80
CA VAL A 28 5.04 0.92 10.87
C VAL A 28 6.51 0.77 11.27
N ASN A 29 6.80 1.16 12.51
CA ASN A 29 8.10 0.90 13.12
C ASN A 29 8.17 -0.54 13.63
N MET A 30 9.20 -1.27 13.19
CA MET A 30 9.43 -2.65 13.59
C MET A 30 10.92 -2.89 13.87
N PRO A 31 11.28 -3.85 14.74
CA PRO A 31 12.67 -4.20 15.00
C PRO A 31 13.42 -4.57 13.72
N LYS A 32 14.73 -4.28 13.69
CA LYS A 32 15.60 -4.65 12.57
C LYS A 32 15.50 -6.16 12.29
N GLY A 33 15.39 -6.52 11.02
CA GLY A 33 15.24 -7.91 10.58
C GLY A 33 13.79 -8.42 10.52
N LYS A 34 12.85 -7.82 11.26
CA LYS A 34 11.46 -8.29 11.28
C LYS A 34 10.76 -8.22 9.92
N LYS A 35 11.06 -7.17 9.12
CA LYS A 35 10.57 -7.04 7.74
C LYS A 35 10.95 -8.22 6.85
N ALA A 36 12.17 -8.75 7.00
CA ALA A 36 12.62 -9.89 6.20
C ALA A 36 11.86 -11.17 6.57
N VAL A 37 11.60 -11.37 7.87
CA VAL A 37 10.78 -12.48 8.36
C VAL A 37 9.37 -12.39 7.80
N ILE A 38 8.71 -11.23 7.92
CA ILE A 38 7.36 -11.00 7.38
C ILE A 38 7.34 -11.28 5.87
N LYS A 39 8.35 -10.82 5.12
CA LYS A 39 8.44 -11.09 3.68
C LYS A 39 8.55 -12.58 3.35
N GLY A 40 9.28 -13.34 4.16
CA GLY A 40 9.37 -14.79 4.01
C GLY A 40 8.03 -15.49 4.24
N VAL A 41 7.35 -15.12 5.34
CA VAL A 41 6.04 -15.70 5.69
C VAL A 41 4.96 -15.32 4.68
N ALA A 42 4.87 -14.05 4.29
CA ALA A 42 3.93 -13.59 3.28
C ALA A 42 4.15 -14.33 1.94
N LYS A 43 5.40 -14.50 1.51
CA LYS A 43 5.72 -15.27 0.30
C LYS A 43 5.28 -16.73 0.42
N ALA A 44 5.48 -17.35 1.58
CA ALA A 44 5.02 -18.72 1.82
C ALA A 44 3.48 -18.84 1.81
N ALA A 45 2.79 -17.80 2.26
CA ALA A 45 1.33 -17.68 2.18
C ALA A 45 0.80 -17.30 0.78
N GLY A 46 1.69 -17.01 -0.18
CA GLY A 46 1.29 -16.55 -1.52
C GLY A 46 0.76 -15.10 -1.55
N GLN A 47 1.04 -14.32 -0.50
CA GLN A 47 0.54 -12.96 -0.31
C GLN A 47 1.65 -11.92 -0.44
N SER A 48 1.27 -10.69 -0.79
CA SER A 48 2.17 -9.55 -0.63
C SER A 48 2.36 -9.23 0.86
N VAL A 49 3.47 -8.55 1.17
CA VAL A 49 3.74 -8.09 2.55
C VAL A 49 2.62 -7.16 3.06
N SER A 50 2.04 -6.34 2.17
CA SER A 50 0.97 -5.42 2.55
C SER A 50 -0.32 -6.16 2.88
N GLU A 51 -0.72 -7.12 2.03
CA GLU A 51 -1.91 -7.96 2.28
C GLU A 51 -1.76 -8.74 3.58
N TYR A 52 -0.59 -9.35 3.80
CA TYR A 52 -0.32 -10.11 5.02
C TYR A 52 -0.40 -9.24 6.29
N ILE A 53 0.09 -7.98 6.23
CA ILE A 53 0.00 -7.05 7.36
C ILE A 53 -1.44 -6.59 7.58
N ASN A 54 -2.17 -6.24 6.53
CA ASN A 54 -3.57 -5.81 6.65
C ASN A 54 -4.46 -6.91 7.20
N GLN A 55 -4.31 -8.16 6.71
CA GLN A 55 -5.05 -9.29 7.24
C GLN A 55 -4.77 -9.50 8.74
N ALA A 56 -3.52 -9.39 9.18
CA ALA A 56 -3.19 -9.51 10.59
C ALA A 56 -3.79 -8.39 11.47
N ILE A 57 -4.01 -7.20 10.90
CA ILE A 57 -4.71 -6.09 11.57
C ILE A 57 -6.21 -6.43 11.66
N ASP A 58 -6.82 -6.85 10.56
CA ASP A 58 -8.25 -7.20 10.50
C ASP A 58 -8.58 -8.34 11.47
N GLU A 59 -7.83 -9.44 11.43
CA GLU A 59 -7.98 -10.58 12.35
C GLU A 59 -7.85 -10.18 13.83
N ARG A 60 -7.01 -9.17 14.12
CA ARG A 60 -6.86 -8.63 15.47
C ARG A 60 -8.06 -7.79 15.88
N MET A 61 -8.56 -6.95 14.99
CA MET A 61 -9.74 -6.12 15.23
C MET A 61 -10.98 -7.00 15.44
N GLU A 62 -11.18 -8.03 14.63
CA GLU A 62 -12.29 -8.99 14.75
C GLU A 62 -12.27 -9.77 16.06
N ARG A 63 -11.09 -10.10 16.59
CA ARG A 63 -10.96 -10.78 17.88
C ARG A 63 -11.27 -9.87 19.07
N GLU A 64 -11.03 -8.56 18.93
CA GLU A 64 -11.18 -7.57 20.00
C GLU A 64 -12.56 -6.90 20.01
N SER A 65 -13.38 -7.11 18.98
CA SER A 65 -14.79 -6.71 18.89
C SER A 65 -15.75 -7.71 19.51
#